data_AF-A0A914UQK3-F1
#
_entry.id   AF-A0A914UQK3-F1
#
_cell.length_a   1.000
_cell.length_b   1.000
_cell.length_c   1.000
_cell.angle_alpha   90.00
_cell.angle_beta   90.00
_cell.angle_gamma   90.00
#
_symmetry.space_group_name_H-M   'P 1'
#
loop_
_entity.id
_entity.type
_entity.pdbx_description
1 polymer ?
#
loop_
_entity_poly.entity_id
_entity_poly.type
_entity_poly.pdbx_seq_one_letter_code
_entity_poly.pdbx_strand_id
1 'polypeptide(L)'
;MLAFWWLASLTLIATFTGSLVALFAVDKTNMPFETLEQMVRQVQRGQYRVVMDQNSQSRTQMIARSDIQTYKDLWHEMKINNRSVFVDGLESGVRYVKQNKGSVLLGPMDALQTLSFIDCDVVVLSQGILPTYMSIPFKKGSMYSTFFSDRIRQLVERGFIDKWLNDYKAYQASQQRMRCNSTAYSTTKGYLDLDRAQGAFWVLLAGVFLSVSGLFSEYILRAVKYMFTGGSFKPLQKQVKQNGTTQHNNHPERSVKTLTTTNGHVGNGFTPTGDAEARFNTNGYDVGSSVDSTT
;
A
#
# COMPACT_ATOMS: atom_id res chain seq x y z
N MET A 1 18.64 -26.53 29.78
CA MET A 1 19.35 -25.95 28.61
C MET A 1 18.48 -25.95 27.36
N LEU A 2 18.13 -27.11 26.75
CA LEU A 2 17.34 -27.16 25.50
C LEU A 2 16.07 -26.27 25.49
N ALA A 3 15.27 -26.29 26.57
CA ALA A 3 14.06 -25.47 26.68
C ALA A 3 14.31 -23.95 26.56
N PHE A 4 15.48 -23.45 27.02
CA PHE A 4 15.86 -22.04 26.89
C PHE A 4 16.19 -21.68 25.44
N TRP A 5 16.87 -22.56 24.71
CA TRP A 5 17.15 -22.38 23.28
C TRP A 5 15.86 -22.37 22.44
N TRP A 6 14.93 -23.29 22.71
CA TRP A 6 13.60 -23.29 22.08
C TRP A 6 12.80 -22.02 22.39
N LEU A 7 12.76 -21.57 23.64
CA LEU A 7 12.04 -20.35 24.04
C LEU A 7 12.66 -19.09 23.41
N ALA A 8 13.99 -19.01 23.34
CA ALA A 8 14.69 -17.92 22.66
C ALA A 8 14.40 -17.90 21.15
N SER A 9 14.40 -19.08 20.50
CA SER A 9 14.05 -19.23 19.09
C SER A 9 12.62 -18.77 18.78
N LEU A 10 11.63 -19.25 19.56
CA LEU A 10 10.23 -18.83 19.42
C LEU A 10 10.04 -17.32 19.61
N THR A 11 10.70 -16.73 20.61
CA THR A 11 10.65 -15.29 20.88
C THR A 11 11.23 -14.46 19.73
N LEU A 12 12.34 -14.92 19.14
CA LEU A 12 12.97 -14.27 17.98
C LEU A 12 12.06 -14.35 16.74
N ILE A 13 11.50 -15.53 16.44
CA ILE A 13 10.57 -15.73 15.32
C ILE A 13 9.32 -14.87 15.49
N ALA A 14 8.74 -14.80 16.70
CA ALA A 14 7.57 -13.97 16.98
C ALA A 14 7.87 -12.47 16.77
N THR A 15 9.01 -11.99 17.28
CA THR A 15 9.43 -10.58 17.16
C THR A 15 9.68 -10.18 15.69
N PHE A 16 10.36 -11.05 14.93
CA PHE A 16 10.59 -10.85 13.50
C PHE A 16 9.27 -10.86 12.70
N THR A 17 8.39 -11.82 12.97
CA THR A 17 7.09 -11.93 12.30
C THR A 17 6.21 -10.71 12.58
N GLY A 18 6.13 -10.24 13.83
CA GLY A 18 5.39 -9.03 14.19
C GLY A 18 5.93 -7.78 13.49
N SER A 19 7.26 -7.66 13.38
CA SER A 19 7.91 -6.55 12.68
C SER A 19 7.61 -6.55 11.17
N LEU A 20 7.62 -7.72 10.53
CA LEU A 20 7.24 -7.87 9.11
C LEU A 20 5.75 -7.58 8.88
N VAL A 21 4.86 -8.11 9.73
CA VAL A 21 3.41 -7.85 9.63
C VAL A 21 3.11 -6.35 9.78
N ALA A 22 3.79 -5.66 10.70
CA ALA A 22 3.66 -4.22 10.86
C ALA A 22 4.13 -3.42 9.62
N LEU A 23 5.13 -3.91 8.88
CA LEU A 23 5.57 -3.29 7.63
C LEU A 23 4.60 -3.57 6.47
N PHE A 24 4.10 -4.80 6.33
CA PHE A 24 3.17 -5.16 5.26
C PHE A 24 1.75 -4.57 5.42
N ALA A 25 1.33 -4.31 6.66
CA ALA A 25 0.01 -3.75 6.98
C ALA A 25 -0.11 -2.22 6.77
N VAL A 26 1.01 -1.50 6.55
CA VAL A 26 0.99 -0.03 6.43
C VAL A 26 1.21 0.39 4.97
N ASP A 27 0.10 0.60 4.27
CA ASP A 27 0.06 1.20 2.94
C ASP A 27 0.45 2.69 2.97
N LYS A 28 1.75 2.98 2.95
CA LYS A 28 2.26 4.35 2.84
C LYS A 28 2.17 4.85 1.39
N THR A 29 1.12 5.61 1.09
CA THR A 29 1.10 6.53 -0.06
C THR A 29 2.10 7.66 0.17
N ASN A 30 3.37 7.42 -0.19
CA ASN A 30 4.45 8.39 -0.06
C ASN A 30 4.22 9.56 -1.03
N MET A 31 3.78 10.71 -0.51
CA MET A 31 3.63 11.93 -1.31
C MET A 31 5.01 12.52 -1.65
N PRO A 32 5.20 13.13 -2.85
CA PRO A 32 6.51 13.67 -3.28
C PRO A 32 6.94 14.93 -2.50
N PHE A 33 5.99 15.53 -1.77
CA PHE A 33 6.14 16.62 -0.81
C PHE A 33 4.88 16.65 0.08
N GLU A 34 5.05 16.97 1.36
CA GLU A 34 3.97 17.26 2.31
C GLU A 34 3.90 18.75 2.69
N THR A 35 5.03 19.47 2.53
CA THR A 35 5.14 20.89 2.89
C THR A 35 5.41 21.77 1.69
N LEU A 36 5.08 23.06 1.81
CA LEU A 36 5.39 24.06 0.79
C LEU A 36 6.88 24.13 0.46
N GLU A 37 7.76 24.07 1.48
CA GLU A 37 9.22 24.13 1.25
C GLU A 37 9.71 22.95 0.40
N GLN A 38 9.17 21.75 0.64
CA GLN A 38 9.47 20.58 -0.17
C GLN A 38 8.95 20.77 -1.59
N MET A 39 7.72 21.27 -1.77
CA MET A 39 7.16 21.60 -3.09
C MET A 39 8.06 22.59 -3.85
N VAL A 40 8.48 23.69 -3.23
CA VAL A 40 9.36 24.71 -3.85
C VAL A 40 10.70 24.11 -4.26
N ARG A 41 11.33 23.28 -3.42
CA ARG A 41 12.59 22.58 -3.76
C ARG A 41 12.43 21.63 -4.97
N GLN A 42 11.26 21.00 -5.13
CA GLN A 42 10.98 20.12 -6.28
C GLN A 42 10.67 20.92 -7.56
N VAL A 43 10.11 22.13 -7.44
CA VAL A 43 9.96 23.10 -8.56
C VAL A 43 11.32 23.67 -8.98
N GLN A 44 12.20 24.05 -8.04
CA GLN A 44 13.58 24.49 -8.32
C GLN A 44 14.38 23.44 -9.09
N ARG A 45 14.25 22.15 -8.71
CA ARG A 45 14.80 20.99 -9.43
C ARG A 45 14.18 20.73 -10.82
N GLY A 46 13.22 21.56 -11.24
CA GLY A 46 12.53 21.45 -12.52
C GLY A 46 11.63 20.24 -12.68
N GLN A 47 11.37 19.48 -11.61
CA GLN A 47 10.51 18.29 -11.64
C GLN A 47 9.01 18.65 -11.65
N TYR A 48 8.67 19.85 -11.18
CA TYR A 48 7.29 20.33 -11.09
C TYR A 48 7.11 21.74 -11.67
N ARG A 49 5.95 21.96 -12.28
CA ARG A 49 5.44 23.26 -12.74
C ARG A 49 4.28 23.73 -11.87
N VAL A 50 4.18 25.04 -11.69
CA VAL A 50 3.09 25.68 -10.93
C VAL A 50 1.95 26.03 -11.86
N VAL A 51 0.74 25.56 -11.56
CA VAL A 51 -0.49 25.93 -12.28
C VAL A 51 -1.28 26.91 -11.41
N MET A 52 -1.68 28.03 -12.00
CA MET A 52 -2.48 29.08 -11.38
C MET A 52 -3.70 29.38 -12.25
N ASP A 53 -4.81 29.76 -11.63
CA ASP A 53 -5.94 30.35 -12.34
C ASP A 53 -5.64 31.82 -12.73
N GLN A 54 -5.99 32.22 -13.96
CA GLN A 54 -5.80 33.57 -14.51
C GLN A 54 -6.56 34.65 -13.71
N ASN A 55 -7.71 34.28 -13.16
CA ASN A 55 -8.56 35.18 -12.37
C ASN A 55 -8.00 35.40 -10.95
N SER A 56 -7.14 34.51 -10.45
CA SER A 56 -6.50 34.53 -9.13
C SER A 56 -5.36 35.55 -8.98
N GLN A 57 -5.39 36.68 -9.69
CA GLN A 57 -4.32 37.69 -9.68
C GLN A 57 -3.95 38.19 -8.27
N SER A 58 -4.92 38.24 -7.35
CA SER A 58 -4.69 38.59 -5.94
C SER A 58 -3.68 37.67 -5.26
N ARG A 59 -3.76 36.35 -5.51
CA ARG A 59 -2.88 35.33 -4.94
C ARG A 59 -1.48 35.40 -5.56
N THR A 60 -1.41 35.67 -6.86
CA THR A 60 -0.15 35.98 -7.57
C THR A 60 0.54 37.22 -6.97
N GLN A 61 -0.21 38.27 -6.68
CA GLN A 61 0.31 39.49 -6.03
C GLN A 61 0.69 39.28 -4.55
N MET A 62 -0.05 38.45 -3.79
CA MET A 62 0.31 38.10 -2.41
C MET A 62 1.66 37.38 -2.36
N ILE A 63 1.88 36.38 -3.23
CA ILE A 63 3.17 35.68 -3.32
C ILE A 63 4.29 36.68 -3.67
N ALA A 64 4.09 37.53 -4.69
CA ALA A 64 5.06 38.53 -5.12
C ALA A 64 5.40 39.61 -4.08
N ARG A 65 4.50 39.89 -3.12
CA ARG A 65 4.69 40.90 -2.05
C ARG A 65 5.13 40.31 -0.71
N SER A 66 5.12 38.99 -0.57
CA SER A 66 5.40 38.35 0.71
C SER A 66 6.89 38.31 1.05
N ASP A 67 7.21 38.50 2.34
CA ASP A 67 8.60 38.63 2.79
C ASP A 67 9.28 37.28 3.14
N ILE A 68 8.48 36.22 3.30
CA ILE A 68 8.98 34.88 3.65
C ILE A 68 9.75 34.26 2.47
N GLN A 69 10.96 33.79 2.73
CA GLN A 69 11.88 33.28 1.70
C GLN A 69 11.25 32.24 0.78
N THR A 70 10.50 31.28 1.32
CA THR A 70 9.84 30.21 0.56
C THR A 70 8.89 30.74 -0.53
N TYR A 71 8.24 31.89 -0.33
CA TYR A 71 7.40 32.53 -1.35
C TYR A 71 8.21 33.38 -2.33
N LYS A 72 9.31 34.01 -1.89
CA LYS A 72 10.26 34.71 -2.78
C LYS A 72 10.91 33.73 -3.77
N ASP A 73 11.30 32.55 -3.29
CA ASP A 73 11.82 31.45 -4.10
C ASP A 73 10.77 30.92 -5.09
N LEU A 74 9.53 30.70 -4.62
CA LEU A 74 8.40 30.33 -5.46
C LEU A 74 8.11 31.39 -6.55
N TRP A 75 8.17 32.67 -6.20
CA TRP A 75 8.00 33.79 -7.15
C TRP A 75 9.10 33.81 -8.21
N HIS A 76 10.35 33.56 -7.79
CA HIS A 76 11.50 33.47 -8.68
C HIS A 76 11.35 32.33 -9.70
N GLU A 77 10.98 31.13 -9.26
CA GLU A 77 10.73 29.99 -10.15
C GLU A 77 9.54 30.23 -11.11
N MET A 78 8.46 30.83 -10.61
CA MET A 78 7.28 31.13 -11.42
C MET A 78 7.57 32.16 -12.52
N LYS A 79 8.39 33.19 -12.25
CA LYS A 79 8.54 34.36 -13.13
C LYS A 79 9.89 34.49 -13.85
N ILE A 80 10.99 34.03 -13.28
CA ILE A 80 12.31 34.07 -13.96
C ILE A 80 12.52 32.78 -14.74
N ASN A 81 12.29 31.62 -14.10
CA ASN A 81 12.42 30.31 -14.76
C ASN A 81 11.16 29.89 -15.56
N ASN A 82 10.15 30.78 -15.66
CA ASN A 82 8.88 30.55 -16.37
C ASN A 82 8.21 29.20 -16.07
N ARG A 83 8.36 28.68 -14.84
CA ARG A 83 7.75 27.41 -14.41
C ARG A 83 6.26 27.52 -14.06
N SER A 84 5.67 28.70 -14.25
CA SER A 84 4.23 28.94 -14.12
C SER A 84 3.45 28.55 -15.40
N VAL A 85 2.17 28.23 -15.22
CA VAL A 85 1.17 28.04 -16.26
C VAL A 85 -0.13 28.66 -15.77
N PHE A 86 -0.78 29.49 -16.58
CA PHE A 86 -2.00 30.19 -16.22
C PHE A 86 -3.20 29.67 -17.00
N VAL A 87 -4.14 29.04 -16.31
CA VAL A 87 -5.37 28.45 -16.87
C VAL A 87 -6.60 29.31 -16.56
N ASP A 88 -7.66 29.23 -17.36
CA ASP A 88 -8.92 29.90 -17.00
C ASP A 88 -9.79 28.97 -16.13
N GLY A 89 -9.93 29.31 -14.85
CA GLY A 89 -10.75 28.58 -13.89
C GLY A 89 -10.08 27.36 -13.21
N LEU A 90 -10.56 27.05 -12.01
CA LEU A 90 -9.99 25.99 -11.16
C LEU A 90 -10.16 24.58 -11.75
N GLU A 91 -11.33 24.31 -12.36
CA GLU A 91 -11.64 23.00 -12.97
C GLU A 91 -10.73 22.70 -14.16
N SER A 92 -10.47 23.69 -15.02
CA SER A 92 -9.47 23.63 -16.09
C SER A 92 -8.08 23.33 -15.55
N GLY A 93 -7.73 23.88 -14.38
CA GLY A 93 -6.48 23.59 -13.66
C GLY A 93 -6.39 22.15 -13.17
N VAL A 94 -7.48 21.58 -12.64
CA VAL A 94 -7.53 20.17 -12.24
C VAL A 94 -7.38 19.27 -13.47
N ARG A 95 -8.13 19.54 -14.55
CA ARG A 95 -7.99 18.81 -15.82
C ARG A 95 -6.57 18.91 -16.38
N TYR A 96 -5.92 20.08 -16.32
CA TYR A 96 -4.53 20.27 -16.74
C TYR A 96 -3.56 19.42 -15.89
N VAL A 97 -3.69 19.40 -14.56
CA VAL A 97 -2.82 18.61 -13.67
C VAL A 97 -3.01 17.11 -13.88
N LYS A 98 -4.25 16.63 -14.06
CA LYS A 98 -4.53 15.21 -14.37
C LYS A 98 -3.88 14.76 -15.69
N GLN A 99 -3.76 15.66 -16.67
CA GLN A 99 -3.10 15.37 -17.96
C GLN A 99 -1.57 15.52 -17.91
N ASN A 100 -1.05 16.51 -17.18
CA ASN A 100 0.36 16.91 -17.21
C ASN A 100 1.09 16.48 -15.93
N LYS A 101 1.64 15.25 -15.95
CA LYS A 101 2.55 14.75 -14.89
C LYS A 101 3.65 15.78 -14.59
N GLY A 102 3.94 16.02 -13.30
CA GLY A 102 4.85 17.09 -12.88
C GLY A 102 4.21 18.48 -12.86
N SER A 103 2.92 18.59 -12.54
CA SER A 103 2.21 19.87 -12.36
C SER A 103 1.55 19.95 -10.98
N VAL A 104 1.53 21.13 -10.36
CA VAL A 104 0.90 21.39 -9.07
C VAL A 104 -0.06 22.57 -9.19
N LEU A 105 -1.34 22.36 -8.90
CA LEU A 105 -2.36 23.41 -8.92
C LEU A 105 -2.39 24.17 -7.59
N LEU A 106 -2.05 25.46 -7.62
CA LEU A 106 -2.23 26.34 -6.49
C LEU A 106 -3.61 27.00 -6.57
N GLY A 107 -4.60 26.40 -5.92
CA GLY A 107 -5.97 26.92 -5.76
C GLY A 107 -6.29 27.42 -4.34
N PRO A 108 -7.49 27.99 -4.11
CA PRO A 108 -8.03 28.19 -2.76
C PRO A 108 -8.41 26.83 -2.13
N MET A 109 -8.12 26.66 -0.84
CA MET A 109 -8.05 25.32 -0.23
C MET A 109 -9.43 24.68 0.01
N ASP A 110 -10.44 25.49 0.29
CA ASP A 110 -11.85 25.10 0.41
C ASP A 110 -12.37 24.49 -0.90
N ALA A 111 -12.23 25.22 -2.02
CA ALA A 111 -12.66 24.72 -3.32
C ALA A 111 -11.84 23.49 -3.76
N LEU A 112 -10.52 23.50 -3.55
CA LEU A 112 -9.67 22.33 -3.82
C LEU A 112 -10.10 21.10 -3.03
N GLN A 113 -10.39 21.25 -1.73
CA GLN A 113 -10.89 20.17 -0.89
C GLN A 113 -12.21 19.61 -1.44
N THR A 114 -13.15 20.50 -1.78
CA THR A 114 -14.42 20.12 -2.43
C THR A 114 -14.22 19.42 -3.78
N LEU A 115 -13.22 19.77 -4.59
CA LEU A 115 -12.92 19.03 -5.83
C LEU A 115 -12.27 17.66 -5.56
N SER A 116 -11.38 17.53 -4.56
CA SER A 116 -10.78 16.23 -4.20
C SER A 116 -11.78 15.20 -3.62
N PHE A 117 -12.92 15.67 -3.11
CA PHE A 117 -14.05 14.81 -2.74
C PHE A 117 -14.90 14.35 -3.94
N ILE A 118 -14.62 14.85 -5.15
CA ILE A 118 -15.31 14.48 -6.40
C ILE A 118 -14.37 13.67 -7.31
N ASP A 119 -13.13 14.13 -7.48
CA ASP A 119 -12.05 13.49 -8.24
C ASP A 119 -11.03 12.83 -7.29
N CYS A 120 -11.04 11.49 -7.17
CA CYS A 120 -10.04 10.78 -6.36
C CYS A 120 -8.66 10.62 -7.04
N ASP A 121 -8.49 11.09 -8.28
CA ASP A 121 -7.18 11.15 -8.96
C ASP A 121 -6.29 12.31 -8.46
N VAL A 122 -6.82 13.21 -7.62
CA VAL A 122 -6.11 14.39 -7.11
C VAL A 122 -6.12 14.44 -5.58
N VAL A 123 -4.99 14.80 -5.00
CA VAL A 123 -4.78 14.93 -3.56
C VAL A 123 -4.42 16.37 -3.22
N VAL A 124 -5.02 16.89 -2.14
CA VAL A 124 -4.80 18.26 -1.66
C VAL A 124 -3.91 18.21 -0.41
N LEU A 125 -2.87 19.03 -0.38
CA LEU A 125 -2.01 19.19 0.79
C LEU A 125 -2.80 19.73 1.98
N SER A 126 -2.61 19.16 3.16
CA SER A 126 -3.24 19.62 4.41
C SER A 126 -2.68 20.97 4.91
N GLN A 127 -1.52 21.40 4.38
CA GLN A 127 -0.91 22.68 4.72
C GLN A 127 -1.43 23.80 3.80
N GLY A 128 -2.31 24.65 4.34
CA GLY A 128 -2.81 25.84 3.65
C GLY A 128 -1.70 26.87 3.41
N ILE A 129 -1.40 27.16 2.14
CA ILE A 129 -0.24 27.99 1.76
C ILE A 129 -0.51 29.50 1.87
N LEU A 130 -1.72 29.99 1.56
CA LEU A 130 -2.06 31.41 1.60
C LEU A 130 -3.27 31.61 2.51
N PRO A 131 -3.16 32.31 3.66
CA PRO A 131 -4.31 32.66 4.48
C PRO A 131 -5.23 33.57 3.67
N THR A 132 -6.37 33.04 3.26
CA THR A 132 -7.34 33.70 2.38
C THR A 132 -8.68 33.72 3.11
N TYR A 133 -9.26 34.90 3.28
CA TYR A 133 -10.49 35.09 4.03
C TYR A 133 -11.63 35.47 3.09
N MET A 134 -12.77 34.78 3.20
CA MET A 134 -14.01 35.20 2.54
C MET A 134 -14.63 36.37 3.31
N SER A 135 -15.18 37.35 2.59
CA SER A 135 -15.88 38.49 3.17
C SER A 135 -17.06 38.90 2.30
N ILE A 136 -18.10 39.46 2.91
CA ILE A 136 -19.28 39.97 2.20
C ILE A 136 -19.10 41.49 2.02
N PRO A 137 -18.84 41.99 0.79
CA PRO A 137 -18.62 43.41 0.56
C PRO A 137 -19.94 44.19 0.60
N PHE A 138 -19.98 45.26 1.38
CA PHE A 138 -21.09 46.21 1.41
C PHE A 138 -20.69 47.55 0.79
N LYS A 139 -21.67 48.31 0.27
CA LYS A 139 -21.45 49.69 -0.19
C LYS A 139 -20.87 50.54 0.96
N LYS A 140 -19.81 51.30 0.68
CA LYS A 140 -19.17 52.20 1.65
C LYS A 140 -20.20 53.14 2.29
N GLY A 141 -20.24 53.16 3.63
CA GLY A 141 -21.21 53.93 4.42
C GLY A 141 -22.58 53.26 4.65
N SER A 142 -22.75 51.99 4.26
CA SER A 142 -23.99 51.24 4.54
C SER A 142 -24.10 50.86 6.02
N MET A 143 -25.20 51.24 6.68
CA MET A 143 -25.47 50.86 8.08
C MET A 143 -25.56 49.33 8.28
N TYR A 144 -25.88 48.58 7.21
CA TYR A 144 -25.98 47.12 7.27
C TYR A 144 -24.62 46.44 7.53
N SER A 145 -23.48 47.05 7.16
CA SER A 145 -22.17 46.37 7.31
C SER A 145 -21.84 46.09 8.78
N THR A 146 -22.17 47.01 9.68
CA THR A 146 -21.95 46.83 11.13
C THR A 146 -22.86 45.72 11.67
N PHE A 147 -24.16 45.79 11.36
CA PHE A 147 -25.15 44.79 11.78
C PHE A 147 -24.78 43.36 11.36
N PHE A 148 -24.37 43.18 10.09
CA PHE A 148 -23.91 41.88 9.61
C PHE A 148 -22.58 41.45 10.22
N SER A 149 -21.64 42.37 10.46
CA SER A 149 -20.35 42.05 11.09
C SER A 149 -20.52 41.53 12.52
N ASP A 150 -21.33 42.22 13.34
CA ASP A 150 -21.65 41.75 14.70
C ASP A 150 -22.42 40.42 14.69
N ARG A 151 -23.34 40.22 13.74
CA ARG A 151 -24.08 38.96 13.66
C ARG A 151 -23.21 37.78 13.20
N ILE A 152 -22.28 38.01 12.27
CA ILE A 152 -21.29 37.00 11.85
C ILE A 152 -20.36 36.67 13.03
N ARG A 153 -19.87 37.69 13.76
CA ARG A 153 -19.05 37.51 14.95
C ARG A 153 -19.77 36.63 16.00
N GLN A 154 -21.04 36.90 16.30
CA GLN A 154 -21.84 36.06 17.20
C GLN A 154 -22.01 34.61 16.73
N LEU A 155 -22.00 34.35 15.41
CA LEU A 155 -22.08 32.97 14.87
C LEU A 155 -20.74 32.24 14.97
N VAL A 156 -19.62 32.94 14.83
CA VAL A 156 -18.25 32.42 15.04
C VAL A 156 -18.01 32.15 16.53
N GLU A 157 -18.28 33.12 17.41
CA GLU A 157 -18.12 33.00 18.87
C GLU A 157 -18.94 31.85 19.49
N ARG A 158 -20.03 31.44 18.85
CA ARG A 158 -20.88 30.32 19.25
C ARG A 158 -20.55 28.99 18.53
N GLY A 159 -19.51 28.96 17.68
CA GLY A 159 -19.11 27.76 16.92
C GLY A 159 -20.11 27.27 15.87
N PHE A 160 -21.10 28.09 15.47
CA PHE A 160 -22.06 27.69 14.43
C PHE A 160 -21.37 27.51 13.07
N ILE A 161 -20.40 28.38 12.75
CA ILE A 161 -19.63 28.29 11.51
C ILE A 161 -18.83 26.99 11.46
N ASP A 162 -18.13 26.63 12.55
CA ASP A 162 -17.36 25.39 12.63
C ASP A 162 -18.26 24.15 12.59
N LYS A 163 -19.43 24.20 13.24
CA LYS A 163 -20.44 23.14 13.12
C LYS A 163 -20.86 22.93 11.66
N TRP A 164 -21.28 23.99 10.96
CA TRP A 164 -21.72 23.90 9.57
C TRP A 164 -20.60 23.47 8.62
N LEU A 165 -19.36 23.92 8.85
CA LEU A 165 -18.20 23.52 8.06
C LEU A 165 -17.87 22.03 8.24
N ASN A 166 -17.95 21.51 9.47
CA ASN A 166 -17.70 20.10 9.75
C ASN A 166 -18.84 19.19 9.27
N ASP A 167 -20.09 19.64 9.40
CA ASP A 167 -21.29 18.96 8.89
C ASP A 167 -21.26 18.85 7.35
N TYR A 168 -20.94 19.95 6.66
CA TYR A 168 -20.75 19.96 5.21
C TYR A 168 -19.60 19.04 4.75
N LYS A 169 -18.46 19.05 5.46
CA LYS A 169 -17.34 18.13 5.19
C LYS A 169 -17.73 16.67 5.40
N ALA A 170 -18.48 16.36 6.45
CA ALA A 170 -18.95 14.99 6.72
C ALA A 170 -19.93 14.52 5.63
N TYR A 171 -20.88 15.39 5.24
CA TYR A 171 -21.78 15.13 4.12
C TYR A 171 -21.00 14.87 2.82
N GLN A 172 -20.04 15.74 2.47
CA GLN A 172 -19.30 15.59 1.22
C GLN A 172 -18.37 14.36 1.22
N ALA A 173 -17.72 14.03 2.33
CA ALA A 173 -16.93 12.80 2.48
C ALA A 173 -17.79 11.53 2.38
N SER A 174 -19.03 11.55 2.89
CA SER A 174 -19.96 10.43 2.70
C SER A 174 -20.32 10.20 1.23
N GLN A 175 -20.42 11.29 0.45
CA GLN A 175 -20.68 11.23 -0.99
C GLN A 175 -19.45 10.80 -1.81
N GLN A 176 -18.24 11.20 -1.42
CA GLN A 176 -16.98 10.74 -2.03
C GLN A 176 -16.88 9.21 -2.01
N ARG A 177 -17.24 8.59 -0.87
CA ARG A 177 -17.24 7.13 -0.66
C ARG A 177 -18.19 6.38 -1.61
N MET A 178 -19.18 7.05 -2.17
CA MET A 178 -20.05 6.49 -3.21
C MET A 178 -19.49 6.71 -4.62
N ARG A 179 -18.89 7.88 -4.89
CA ARG A 179 -18.36 8.25 -6.22
C ARG A 179 -17.08 7.51 -6.61
N CYS A 180 -16.08 7.45 -5.71
CA CYS A 180 -14.80 6.81 -6.01
C CYS A 180 -14.82 5.27 -5.90
N ASN A 181 -15.98 4.69 -5.60
CA ASN A 181 -16.18 3.24 -5.52
C ASN A 181 -16.28 2.56 -6.90
N SER A 182 -16.24 3.34 -8.00
CA SER A 182 -16.04 2.81 -9.35
C SER A 182 -14.56 2.82 -9.74
N THR A 183 -14.02 1.63 -9.96
CA THR A 183 -12.89 1.31 -10.87
C THR A 183 -11.49 1.90 -10.66
N ALA A 184 -11.21 2.75 -9.65
CA ALA A 184 -9.84 3.28 -9.44
C ALA A 184 -9.19 2.94 -8.08
N TYR A 185 -9.92 3.07 -6.97
CA TYR A 185 -9.43 2.69 -5.63
C TYR A 185 -10.44 1.80 -4.91
N SER A 186 -10.49 0.53 -5.32
CA SER A 186 -10.80 -0.49 -4.35
C SER A 186 -9.74 -0.45 -3.25
N THR A 187 -10.15 -0.29 -1.99
CA THR A 187 -9.39 -0.86 -0.87
C THR A 187 -9.46 -2.38 -1.01
N THR A 188 -8.67 -2.93 -1.93
CA THR A 188 -8.62 -4.36 -2.23
C THR A 188 -8.02 -5.04 -1.02
N LYS A 189 -8.91 -5.56 -0.16
CA LYS A 189 -8.62 -6.17 1.16
C LYS A 189 -7.27 -6.85 1.15
N GLY A 190 -6.28 -6.24 1.82
CA GLY A 190 -4.85 -6.40 1.55
C GLY A 190 -4.39 -7.82 1.27
N TYR A 191 -4.45 -8.23 0.00
CA TYR A 191 -3.72 -9.39 -0.47
C TYR A 191 -2.24 -9.03 -0.51
N LEU A 192 -1.37 -10.00 -0.19
CA LEU A 192 0.06 -9.82 -0.40
C LEU A 192 0.31 -9.85 -1.90
N ASP A 193 0.37 -8.66 -2.50
CA ASP A 193 0.71 -8.51 -3.91
C ASP A 193 2.09 -9.12 -4.19
N LEU A 194 2.25 -9.72 -5.37
CA LEU A 194 3.47 -10.45 -5.74
C LEU A 194 4.70 -9.53 -5.71
N ASP A 195 4.50 -8.25 -6.02
CA ASP A 195 5.50 -7.17 -5.90
C ASP A 195 6.08 -7.09 -4.47
N ARG A 196 5.23 -7.12 -3.44
CA ARG A 196 5.66 -7.08 -2.02
C ARG A 196 6.30 -8.39 -1.56
N ALA A 197 5.90 -9.51 -2.16
CA ALA A 197 6.44 -10.84 -1.83
C ALA A 197 7.73 -11.19 -2.61
N GLN A 198 8.08 -10.42 -3.66
CA GLN A 198 9.09 -10.80 -4.66
C GLN A 198 10.47 -11.13 -4.04
N GLY A 199 10.87 -10.41 -2.99
CA GLY A 199 12.14 -10.64 -2.29
C GLY A 199 12.29 -12.06 -1.73
N ALA A 200 11.19 -12.67 -1.25
CA ALA A 200 11.22 -14.05 -0.73
C ALA A 200 11.50 -15.08 -1.85
N PHE A 201 10.94 -14.87 -3.04
CA PHE A 201 11.19 -15.72 -4.21
C PHE A 201 12.65 -15.62 -4.69
N TRP A 202 13.23 -14.42 -4.69
CA TRP A 202 14.65 -14.24 -5.03
C TRP A 202 15.60 -14.92 -4.04
N VAL A 203 15.32 -14.84 -2.74
CA VAL A 203 16.11 -15.54 -1.70
C VAL A 203 16.00 -17.06 -1.84
N LEU A 204 14.81 -17.59 -2.11
CA LEU A 204 14.59 -19.02 -2.37
C LEU A 204 15.38 -19.48 -3.60
N LEU A 205 15.28 -18.75 -4.72
CA LEU A 205 16.00 -19.05 -5.96
C LEU A 205 17.52 -19.08 -5.75
N ALA A 206 18.06 -18.10 -5.03
CA ALA A 206 19.48 -18.03 -4.69
C ALA A 206 19.93 -19.21 -3.81
N GLY A 207 19.13 -19.62 -2.83
CA GLY A 207 19.39 -20.79 -1.99
C GLY A 207 19.42 -22.10 -2.78
N VAL A 208 18.47 -22.29 -3.70
CA VAL A 208 18.45 -23.44 -4.62
C VAL A 208 19.66 -23.42 -5.55
N PHE A 209 20.01 -22.26 -6.13
CA PHE A 209 21.17 -22.12 -7.00
C PHE A 209 22.49 -22.45 -6.27
N LEU A 210 22.68 -21.97 -5.04
CA LEU A 210 23.84 -22.29 -4.21
C LEU A 210 23.91 -23.79 -3.87
N SER A 211 22.78 -24.41 -3.52
CA SER A 211 22.71 -25.86 -3.24
C SER A 211 23.09 -26.69 -4.48
N VAL A 212 22.50 -26.38 -5.63
CA VAL A 212 22.78 -27.03 -6.92
C VAL A 212 24.24 -26.82 -7.34
N SER A 213 24.76 -25.59 -7.21
CA SER A 213 26.17 -25.28 -7.50
C SER A 213 27.12 -26.06 -6.58
N GLY A 214 26.78 -26.23 -5.30
CA GLY A 214 27.55 -27.06 -4.36
C GLY A 214 27.58 -28.52 -4.77
N LEU A 215 26.42 -29.10 -5.14
CA LEU A 215 26.32 -30.47 -5.65
C LEU A 215 27.12 -30.68 -6.94
N PHE A 216 27.06 -29.75 -7.90
CA PHE A 216 27.90 -29.81 -9.10
C PHE A 216 29.39 -29.69 -8.77
N SER A 217 29.77 -28.82 -7.82
CA SER A 217 31.17 -28.65 -7.39
C SER A 217 31.70 -29.94 -6.77
N GLU A 218 30.94 -30.56 -5.86
CA GLU A 218 31.29 -31.86 -5.29
C GLU A 218 31.33 -32.98 -6.34
N TYR A 219 30.37 -33.02 -7.28
CA TYR A 219 30.35 -34.01 -8.35
C TYR A 219 31.61 -33.91 -9.24
N ILE A 220 32.00 -32.69 -9.63
CA ILE A 220 33.21 -32.44 -10.43
C ILE A 220 34.47 -32.80 -9.63
N LEU A 221 34.58 -32.35 -8.37
CA LEU A 221 35.73 -32.67 -7.51
C LEU A 221 35.86 -34.18 -7.27
N ARG A 222 34.74 -34.89 -7.09
CA ARG A 222 34.72 -36.36 -6.97
C ARG A 222 35.09 -37.01 -8.30
N ALA A 223 34.56 -36.56 -9.44
CA ALA A 223 34.90 -37.11 -10.76
C ALA A 223 36.39 -36.95 -11.11
N VAL A 224 36.95 -35.75 -10.92
CA VAL A 224 38.40 -35.49 -11.09
C VAL A 224 39.21 -36.34 -10.13
N LYS A 225 38.77 -36.51 -8.87
CA LYS A 225 39.44 -37.39 -7.91
C LYS A 225 39.35 -38.87 -8.31
N TYR A 226 38.25 -39.35 -8.87
CA TYR A 226 38.15 -40.71 -9.42
C TYR A 226 39.06 -40.92 -10.63
N MET A 227 39.22 -39.90 -11.48
CA MET A 227 40.12 -39.93 -12.64
C MET A 227 41.60 -39.96 -12.21
N PHE A 228 42.02 -39.08 -11.31
CA PHE A 228 43.40 -39.04 -10.79
C PHE A 228 43.73 -40.19 -9.82
N THR A 229 42.75 -40.73 -9.11
CA THR A 229 42.92 -41.93 -8.24
C THR A 229 42.62 -43.22 -9.01
N GLY A 230 42.67 -43.20 -10.35
CA GLY A 230 42.65 -44.38 -11.24
C GLY A 230 43.91 -45.25 -11.15
N GLY A 231 44.48 -45.40 -9.94
CA GLY A 231 45.83 -45.91 -9.67
C GLY A 231 45.93 -47.03 -8.64
N SER A 232 44.82 -47.61 -8.16
CA SER A 232 44.85 -48.93 -7.52
C SER A 232 43.48 -49.63 -7.55
N PHE A 233 43.34 -50.62 -8.43
CA PHE A 233 42.20 -51.54 -8.42
C PHE A 233 42.43 -52.62 -7.36
N LYS A 234 41.64 -52.60 -6.27
CA LYS A 234 41.52 -53.74 -5.35
C LYS A 234 40.17 -54.43 -5.59
N PRO A 235 40.14 -55.66 -6.15
CA PRO A 235 38.90 -56.36 -6.43
C PRO A 235 38.21 -56.85 -5.16
N LEU A 236 36.89 -56.98 -5.23
CA LEU A 236 36.10 -57.77 -4.28
C LEU A 236 36.43 -59.26 -4.45
N GLN A 237 37.30 -59.78 -3.60
CA GLN A 237 37.48 -61.22 -3.37
C GLN A 237 37.00 -61.58 -1.97
N LYS A 238 36.01 -62.49 -1.89
CA LYS A 238 35.50 -63.02 -0.62
C LYS A 238 36.46 -64.08 -0.10
N GLN A 239 36.72 -64.09 1.21
CA GLN A 239 37.08 -65.32 1.92
C GLN A 239 36.27 -65.44 3.22
N VAL A 240 36.03 -66.69 3.64
CA VAL A 240 35.04 -67.06 4.65
C VAL A 240 35.57 -68.22 5.50
N LYS A 241 35.51 -68.08 6.84
CA LYS A 241 35.91 -69.08 7.88
C LYS A 241 37.43 -69.40 7.91
N GLN A 242 38.04 -69.90 9.00
CA GLN A 242 37.68 -70.15 10.42
C GLN A 242 38.77 -69.45 11.29
N ASN A 243 38.79 -69.34 12.64
CA ASN A 243 38.03 -69.83 13.81
C ASN A 243 38.14 -68.75 14.94
N GLY A 244 37.58 -68.85 16.16
CA GLY A 244 36.66 -69.87 16.69
C GLY A 244 36.92 -70.35 18.13
N THR A 245 36.83 -69.48 19.16
CA THR A 245 36.59 -69.93 20.56
C THR A 245 35.38 -69.23 21.21
N THR A 246 34.47 -70.05 21.77
CA THR A 246 33.73 -69.85 23.06
C THR A 246 32.98 -68.51 23.27
N GLN A 247 31.66 -68.38 23.46
CA GLN A 247 30.50 -69.30 23.69
C GLN A 247 29.18 -68.43 23.64
N HIS A 248 27.90 -68.82 23.84
CA HIS A 248 27.19 -70.09 24.11
C HIS A 248 25.68 -69.97 23.71
N ASN A 249 25.15 -70.96 22.98
CA ASN A 249 23.76 -71.50 22.95
C ASN A 249 22.46 -70.67 22.71
N ASN A 250 21.46 -71.42 22.20
CA ASN A 250 20.01 -71.20 22.10
C ASN A 250 19.51 -70.15 21.08
N HIS A 251 18.53 -70.42 20.20
CA HIS A 251 17.85 -71.66 19.76
C HIS A 251 17.22 -71.38 18.35
N PRO A 252 17.05 -72.35 17.42
CA PRO A 252 16.50 -72.11 16.08
C PRO A 252 14.94 -72.13 16.10
N GLU A 253 14.15 -71.78 15.07
CA GLU A 253 13.92 -72.38 13.72
C GLU A 253 12.76 -71.56 13.04
N ARG A 254 12.34 -71.66 11.76
CA ARG A 254 12.79 -72.32 10.51
C ARG A 254 12.22 -71.59 9.27
N SER A 255 12.85 -71.79 8.12
CA SER A 255 12.46 -71.55 6.71
C SER A 255 11.01 -71.15 6.32
N VAL A 256 10.90 -70.01 5.61
CA VAL A 256 10.54 -69.88 4.16
C VAL A 256 9.55 -70.88 3.53
N LYS A 257 8.50 -70.35 2.87
CA LYS A 257 7.99 -70.80 1.54
C LYS A 257 7.19 -69.70 0.83
N THR A 258 6.96 -69.85 -0.48
CA THR A 258 6.43 -68.81 -1.39
C THR A 258 5.43 -69.40 -2.39
N LEU A 259 4.45 -68.60 -2.86
CA LEU A 259 3.34 -68.94 -3.77
C LEU A 259 2.31 -69.93 -3.14
N THR A 260 0.99 -69.88 -3.42
CA THR A 260 0.26 -69.53 -4.66
C THR A 260 -1.07 -68.77 -4.46
N THR A 261 -1.62 -68.26 -5.57
CA THR A 261 -2.92 -67.62 -5.82
C THR A 261 -4.17 -68.37 -5.33
N THR A 262 -5.17 -67.66 -4.78
CA THR A 262 -6.61 -67.81 -5.15
C THR A 262 -7.46 -66.58 -4.82
N ASN A 263 -8.58 -66.45 -5.53
CA ASN A 263 -9.47 -65.28 -5.63
C ASN A 263 -10.19 -64.84 -4.32
N GLY A 264 -10.52 -63.55 -4.23
CA GLY A 264 -11.48 -62.96 -3.28
C GLY A 264 -12.15 -61.71 -3.90
N HIS A 265 -13.46 -61.53 -3.70
CA HIS A 265 -14.32 -60.65 -4.50
C HIS A 265 -14.73 -59.35 -3.76
N VAL A 266 -15.37 -58.41 -4.48
CA VAL A 266 -15.97 -57.13 -3.99
C VAL A 266 -14.95 -56.03 -3.60
N GLY A 267 -15.10 -54.76 -4.01
CA GLY A 267 -16.01 -54.17 -5.00
C GLY A 267 -16.07 -52.62 -4.94
N ASN A 268 -16.35 -52.00 -6.10
CA ASN A 268 -16.67 -50.57 -6.33
C ASN A 268 -15.58 -49.51 -5.98
N GLY A 269 -15.46 -48.36 -6.67
CA GLY A 269 -16.10 -47.94 -7.92
C GLY A 269 -16.33 -46.42 -8.04
N PHE A 270 -15.60 -45.73 -8.93
CA PHE A 270 -15.93 -44.44 -9.61
C PHE A 270 -16.26 -43.20 -8.75
N THR A 271 -15.33 -42.25 -8.57
CA THR A 271 -15.08 -40.99 -9.36
C THR A 271 -15.96 -39.77 -9.00
N PRO A 272 -15.39 -38.54 -8.92
CA PRO A 272 -16.14 -37.32 -8.61
C PRO A 272 -16.65 -36.52 -9.83
N THR A 273 -17.87 -36.04 -9.71
CA THR A 273 -18.52 -34.89 -10.40
C THR A 273 -19.50 -34.30 -9.38
N GLY A 274 -19.92 -33.04 -9.39
CA GLY A 274 -19.65 -31.91 -10.27
C GLY A 274 -20.78 -30.88 -10.06
N ASP A 275 -20.44 -29.60 -10.01
CA ASP A 275 -21.31 -28.41 -10.10
C ASP A 275 -22.56 -28.26 -9.21
N ALA A 276 -22.66 -27.09 -8.53
CA ALA A 276 -23.93 -26.55 -8.04
C ALA A 276 -23.86 -25.01 -7.90
N GLU A 277 -24.67 -24.29 -8.67
CA GLU A 277 -24.88 -22.85 -8.50
C GLU A 277 -25.84 -22.55 -7.33
N ALA A 278 -25.69 -21.38 -6.69
CA ALA A 278 -26.72 -20.80 -5.85
C ALA A 278 -26.72 -19.26 -5.95
N ARG A 279 -27.53 -18.71 -6.87
CA ARG A 279 -27.96 -17.31 -6.81
C ARG A 279 -29.06 -17.15 -5.76
N PHE A 280 -29.00 -16.10 -4.96
CA PHE A 280 -30.19 -15.48 -4.37
C PHE A 280 -30.09 -13.95 -4.45
N ASN A 281 -31.23 -13.28 -4.52
CA ASN A 281 -31.34 -11.85 -4.82
C ASN A 281 -32.54 -11.22 -4.08
N THR A 282 -32.62 -9.89 -4.16
CA THR A 282 -33.73 -8.99 -3.82
C THR A 282 -33.98 -8.63 -2.35
N ASN A 283 -33.75 -7.33 -2.11
CA ASN A 283 -34.63 -6.36 -1.43
C ASN A 283 -34.84 -6.44 0.09
N GLY A 284 -34.66 -5.26 0.71
CA GLY A 284 -34.88 -4.99 2.13
C GLY A 284 -34.63 -3.51 2.45
N TYR A 285 -35.43 -2.62 1.85
CA TYR A 285 -35.52 -1.23 2.30
C TYR A 285 -36.57 -1.15 3.40
N ASP A 286 -36.24 -0.51 4.52
CA ASP A 286 -37.23 0.03 5.44
C ASP A 286 -36.72 1.33 6.06
N VAL A 287 -37.61 2.33 6.17
CA VAL A 287 -37.31 3.66 6.70
C VAL A 287 -38.42 4.04 7.67
N GLY A 288 -38.11 4.06 8.97
CA GLY A 288 -39.09 4.33 10.02
C GLY A 288 -38.49 5.11 11.18
N SER A 289 -38.73 6.43 11.22
CA SER A 289 -38.45 7.31 12.36
C SER A 289 -39.24 8.62 12.23
N SER A 290 -40.56 8.54 12.39
CA SER A 290 -41.38 9.73 12.67
C SER A 290 -41.32 10.05 14.16
N VAL A 291 -41.03 11.31 14.51
CA VAL A 291 -41.18 11.82 15.88
C VAL A 291 -41.77 13.23 15.79
N ASP A 292 -42.86 13.47 16.52
CA ASP A 292 -43.56 14.75 16.55
C ASP A 292 -42.76 15.85 17.25
N SER A 293 -43.08 17.11 16.94
CA SER A 293 -42.82 18.25 17.82
C SER A 293 -43.84 19.35 17.57
N THR A 294 -44.93 19.31 18.33
CA THR A 294 -45.88 20.42 18.51
C THR A 294 -45.30 21.43 19.51
N THR A 295 -45.72 22.70 19.41
CA THR A 295 -45.32 23.89 20.21
C THR A 295 -44.20 24.72 19.57
#